data_AF-A0A841FQJ7-F1
#
_entry.id   AF-A0A841FQJ7-F1
#
_cell.length_a   1.000
_cell.length_b   1.000
_cell.length_c   1.000
_cell.angle_alpha   90.00
_cell.angle_beta   90.00
_cell.angle_gamma   90.00
#
_symmetry.space_group_name_H-M   'P 1'
#
loop_
_entity.id
_entity.type
_entity.pdbx_description
1 polymer ?
#
loop_
_entity_poly.entity_id
_entity_poly.type
_entity_poly.pdbx_seq_one_letter_code
_entity_poly.pdbx_strand_id
1 'polypeptide(L)'
;MIDTETDARLLAQPIGFWSAQTHRAVAAHVRGKFAELDVTQPLWWVLSHTEAAGGMDRDALAAKLRDITADDSTIPYAVEEARSRGWLVQSDAGRLTLTGAGRAAHARIGEVAGSVRGELHKGVSDEDYLLVVKTLRRIIANAGGEAVYPER
;
A
#
# COMPACT_ATOMS: atom_id res chain seq x y z
N MET A 1 -7.60 30.40 -21.28
CA MET A 1 -6.17 30.65 -21.55
C MET A 1 -5.41 29.63 -20.74
N ILE A 2 -4.86 28.62 -21.41
CA ILE A 2 -3.98 27.64 -20.78
C ILE A 2 -2.67 28.38 -20.54
N ASP A 3 -2.25 28.41 -19.29
CA ASP A 3 -1.14 29.18 -18.78
C ASP A 3 0.19 28.55 -19.23
N THR A 4 0.55 28.77 -20.50
CA THR A 4 1.72 28.18 -21.13
C THR A 4 3.03 28.55 -20.43
N GLU A 5 3.06 29.70 -19.75
CA GLU A 5 4.21 30.16 -18.96
C GLU A 5 4.32 29.38 -17.63
N THR A 6 3.19 29.06 -17.00
CA THR A 6 3.16 28.14 -15.85
C THR A 6 3.46 26.70 -16.26
N ASP A 7 2.95 26.21 -17.39
CA ASP A 7 3.22 24.84 -17.85
C ASP A 7 4.70 24.64 -18.18
N ALA A 8 5.33 25.59 -18.86
CA ALA A 8 6.77 25.55 -19.13
C ALA A 8 7.59 25.51 -17.83
N ARG A 9 7.17 26.27 -16.81
CA ARG A 9 7.80 26.26 -15.49
C ARG A 9 7.58 24.95 -14.74
N LEU A 10 6.41 24.33 -14.85
CA LEU A 10 6.11 23.02 -14.27
C LEU A 10 6.96 21.92 -14.92
N LEU A 11 7.13 21.96 -16.24
CA LEU A 11 7.97 21.01 -16.99
C LEU A 11 9.46 21.08 -16.59
N ALA A 12 9.94 22.24 -16.12
CA ALA A 12 11.30 22.41 -15.64
C ALA A 12 11.52 21.88 -14.21
N GLN A 13 10.47 21.54 -13.47
CA GLN A 13 10.59 21.08 -12.09
C GLN A 13 10.99 19.59 -12.03
N PRO A 14 11.88 19.22 -11.10
CA PRO A 14 12.36 17.85 -11.02
C PRO A 14 11.24 16.90 -10.56
N ILE A 15 10.98 15.86 -11.36
CA ILE A 15 9.97 14.85 -11.04
C ILE A 15 10.18 14.21 -9.66
N GLY A 16 11.43 14.01 -9.25
CA GLY A 16 11.77 13.45 -7.93
C GLY A 16 11.24 14.28 -6.76
N PHE A 17 11.17 15.61 -6.91
CA PHE A 17 10.63 16.49 -5.89
C PHE A 17 9.12 16.28 -5.69
N TRP A 18 8.36 16.26 -6.79
CA TRP A 18 6.91 16.04 -6.75
C TRP A 18 6.56 14.63 -6.32
N SER A 19 7.24 13.61 -6.84
CA SER A 19 7.02 12.21 -6.43
C SER A 19 7.26 12.01 -4.93
N ALA A 20 8.32 12.61 -4.37
CA ALA A 20 8.60 12.52 -2.94
C ALA A 20 7.55 13.26 -2.09
N GLN A 21 7.09 14.44 -2.52
CA GLN A 21 6.03 15.16 -1.83
C GLN A 21 4.70 14.41 -1.87
N THR A 22 4.29 13.91 -3.03
CA THR A 22 3.10 13.09 -3.20
C THR A 22 3.16 11.85 -2.32
N HIS A 23 4.29 11.12 -2.32
CA HIS A 23 4.49 9.97 -1.45
C HIS A 23 4.27 10.31 0.03
N ARG A 24 4.90 11.38 0.53
CA ARG A 24 4.76 11.79 1.94
C ARG A 24 3.32 12.17 2.29
N ALA A 25 2.65 12.94 1.42
CA ALA A 25 1.27 13.37 1.64
C ALA A 25 0.31 12.17 1.67
N VAL A 26 0.41 11.27 0.67
CA VAL A 26 -0.40 10.05 0.60
C VAL A 26 -0.15 9.17 1.82
N ALA A 27 1.11 8.92 2.18
CA ALA A 27 1.45 8.06 3.31
C ALA A 27 0.99 8.65 4.64
N ALA A 28 1.06 9.97 4.84
CA ALA A 28 0.53 10.63 6.02
C ALA A 28 -1.00 10.50 6.11
N HIS A 29 -1.70 10.70 4.99
CA HIS A 29 -3.15 10.57 4.92
C HIS A 29 -3.64 9.14 5.21
N VAL A 30 -3.05 8.14 4.57
CA VAL A 30 -3.35 6.72 4.81
C VAL A 30 -3.11 6.35 6.28
N ARG A 31 -1.95 6.72 6.84
CA ARG A 31 -1.62 6.43 8.23
C ARG A 31 -2.58 7.12 9.21
N GLY A 32 -2.98 8.36 8.94
CA GLY A 32 -3.97 9.07 9.75
C GLY A 32 -5.30 8.32 9.81
N LYS A 33 -5.81 7.91 8.65
CA LYS A 33 -7.07 7.15 8.55
C LYS A 33 -7.01 5.77 9.18
N PHE A 34 -5.87 5.08 9.06
CA PHE A 34 -5.71 3.77 9.70
C PHE A 34 -5.54 3.89 11.22
N ALA A 35 -4.92 4.97 11.71
CA ALA A 35 -4.79 5.22 13.14
C ALA A 35 -6.14 5.44 13.82
N GLU A 36 -7.15 5.99 13.13
CA GLU A 36 -8.54 6.09 13.64
C GLU A 36 -9.16 4.70 13.94
N LEU A 37 -8.64 3.63 13.32
CA LEU A 37 -9.03 2.24 13.53
C LEU A 37 -8.07 1.45 14.44
N ASP A 38 -7.05 2.09 15.00
CA ASP A 38 -5.95 1.41 15.70
C ASP A 38 -5.29 0.32 14.82
N VAL A 39 -5.01 0.68 13.56
CA VAL A 39 -4.40 -0.20 12.56
C VAL A 39 -3.15 0.45 11.97
N THR A 40 -2.13 -0.38 11.72
CA THR A 40 -0.92 0.02 11.02
C THR A 40 -0.95 -0.45 9.56
N GLN A 41 -0.17 0.19 8.67
CA GLN A 41 -0.04 -0.28 7.28
C GLN A 41 0.49 -1.72 7.17
N PRO A 42 1.53 -2.14 7.93
CA PRO A 42 1.96 -3.53 7.94
C PRO A 42 0.87 -4.52 8.36
N LEU A 43 0.08 -4.18 9.39
CA LEU A 43 -1.06 -5.01 9.82
C LEU A 43 -2.09 -5.16 8.71
N TRP A 44 -2.42 -4.08 8.01
CA TRP A 44 -3.27 -4.12 6.83
C TRP A 44 -2.70 -5.02 5.73
N TRP A 45 -1.41 -4.87 5.38
CA TRP A 45 -0.79 -5.71 4.36
C TRP A 45 -0.84 -7.19 4.71
N VAL A 46 -0.55 -7.55 5.96
CA VAL A 46 -0.62 -8.94 6.45
C VAL A 46 -2.02 -9.52 6.25
N LEU A 47 -3.07 -8.80 6.65
CA LEU A 47 -4.45 -9.26 6.51
C LEU A 47 -4.84 -9.39 5.04
N SER A 48 -4.57 -8.38 4.21
CA SER A 48 -4.98 -8.37 2.80
C SER A 48 -4.31 -9.45 1.98
N HIS A 49 -3.00 -9.66 2.16
CA HIS A 49 -2.28 -10.70 1.40
C HIS A 49 -2.67 -12.10 1.86
N THR A 50 -2.87 -12.28 3.18
CA THR A 50 -3.30 -13.58 3.71
C THR A 50 -4.70 -13.93 3.24
N GLU A 51 -5.64 -12.97 3.22
CA GLU A 51 -7.01 -13.19 2.72
C GLU A 51 -7.02 -13.43 1.21
N ALA A 52 -6.29 -12.63 0.42
CA ALA A 52 -6.23 -12.77 -1.03
C ALA A 52 -5.70 -14.15 -1.47
N ALA A 53 -4.73 -14.69 -0.74
CA ALA A 53 -4.15 -16.01 -1.01
C ALA A 53 -4.94 -17.19 -0.43
N GLY A 54 -6.02 -16.96 0.34
CA GLY A 54 -6.70 -18.01 1.10
C GLY A 54 -5.78 -18.67 2.14
N GLY A 55 -4.86 -17.89 2.70
CA GLY A 55 -3.84 -18.31 3.65
C GLY A 55 -2.43 -18.39 3.08
N MET A 56 -1.44 -18.13 3.94
CA MET A 56 -0.04 -18.01 3.53
C MET A 56 0.91 -18.41 4.66
N ASP A 57 2.09 -18.92 4.32
CA ASP A 57 3.13 -19.17 5.32
C ASP A 57 3.78 -17.86 5.78
N ARG A 58 4.20 -17.81 7.05
CA ARG A 58 4.78 -16.59 7.66
C ARG A 58 5.99 -16.08 6.88
N ASP A 59 6.90 -16.97 6.53
CA ASP A 59 8.16 -16.61 5.86
C ASP A 59 7.91 -16.17 4.42
N ALA A 60 6.96 -16.80 3.73
CA ALA A 60 6.53 -16.40 2.40
C ALA A 60 5.90 -14.99 2.41
N LEU A 61 5.08 -14.69 3.43
CA LEU A 61 4.49 -13.37 3.61
C LEU A 61 5.55 -12.31 3.89
N ALA A 62 6.52 -12.59 4.77
CA ALA A 62 7.64 -11.69 5.07
C ALA A 62 8.50 -11.44 3.82
N ALA A 63 8.81 -12.49 3.06
CA ALA A 63 9.57 -12.37 1.82
C ALA A 63 8.83 -11.52 0.77
N LYS A 64 7.51 -11.73 0.59
CA LYS A 64 6.70 -10.98 -0.38
C LYS A 64 6.63 -9.47 -0.07
N LEU A 65 6.71 -9.10 1.20
CA LEU A 65 6.53 -7.70 1.64
C LEU A 65 7.86 -7.01 2.00
N ARG A 66 8.99 -7.70 1.89
CA ARG A 66 10.32 -7.20 2.27
C ARG A 66 10.62 -5.82 1.69
N ASP A 67 10.42 -5.67 0.38
CA ASP A 67 10.82 -4.45 -0.36
C ASP A 67 9.99 -3.20 -0.01
N ILE A 68 8.85 -3.38 0.68
CA ILE A 68 7.96 -2.28 1.06
C ILE A 68 7.95 -2.03 2.58
N THR A 69 8.79 -2.75 3.32
CA THR A 69 8.89 -2.66 4.79
C THR A 69 10.17 -1.98 5.23
N ALA A 70 10.18 -1.41 6.44
CA ALA A 70 11.34 -0.72 6.97
C ALA A 70 12.49 -1.69 7.31
N ASP A 71 12.14 -2.88 7.79
CA ASP A 71 13.07 -3.91 8.20
C ASP A 71 12.39 -5.30 8.24
N ASP A 72 13.21 -6.35 8.29
CA ASP A 72 12.78 -7.75 8.26
C ASP A 72 11.89 -8.17 9.46
N SER A 73 11.83 -7.38 10.53
CA SER A 73 10.98 -7.65 11.70
C SER A 73 9.57 -7.07 11.58
N THR A 74 9.36 -6.09 10.68
CA THR A 74 8.09 -5.39 10.51
C THR A 74 6.91 -6.34 10.27
N ILE A 75 7.07 -7.33 9.37
CA ILE A 75 6.01 -8.31 9.08
C ILE A 75 5.84 -9.33 10.19
N PRO A 76 6.91 -9.95 10.75
CA PRO A 76 6.79 -10.79 11.93
C PRO A 76 6.02 -10.15 13.09
N TYR A 77 6.24 -8.86 13.39
CA TYR A 77 5.50 -8.16 14.44
C TYR A 77 4.02 -7.97 14.08
N ALA A 78 3.72 -7.55 12.85
CA ALA A 78 2.35 -7.37 12.39
C ALA A 78 1.54 -8.68 12.37
N VAL A 79 2.18 -9.81 12.05
CA VAL A 79 1.57 -11.14 12.16
C VAL A 79 1.18 -11.42 13.61
N GLU A 80 2.07 -11.15 14.55
CA GLU A 80 1.83 -11.45 15.96
C GLU A 80 0.81 -10.51 16.61
N GLU A 81 0.80 -9.24 16.19
CA GLU A 81 -0.27 -8.31 16.48
C GLU A 81 -1.63 -8.87 16.01
N ALA A 82 -1.74 -9.30 14.76
CA ALA A 82 -2.98 -9.86 14.22
C ALA A 82 -3.43 -11.13 14.96
N ARG A 83 -2.48 -11.99 15.38
CA ARG A 83 -2.78 -13.16 16.21
C ARG A 83 -3.25 -12.79 17.60
N SER A 84 -2.61 -11.81 18.25
CA SER A 84 -3.00 -11.32 19.58
C SER A 84 -4.42 -10.72 19.58
N ARG A 85 -4.82 -10.08 18.48
CA ARG A 85 -6.18 -9.58 18.24
C ARG A 85 -7.19 -10.68 17.87
N GLY A 86 -6.74 -11.94 17.74
CA GLY A 86 -7.56 -13.07 17.31
C GLY A 86 -7.99 -13.00 15.84
N TRP A 87 -7.31 -12.20 15.02
CA TRP A 87 -7.63 -12.01 13.60
C TRP A 87 -6.97 -13.05 12.70
N LEU A 88 -5.80 -13.56 13.10
CA LEU A 88 -5.13 -14.68 12.46
C LEU A 88 -5.05 -15.89 13.37
N VAL A 89 -5.10 -17.06 12.75
CA VAL A 89 -4.69 -18.33 13.35
C VAL A 89 -3.62 -18.97 12.48
N GLN A 90 -2.76 -19.76 13.12
CA GLN A 90 -1.75 -20.57 12.45
C GLN A 90 -2.10 -22.04 12.64
N SER A 91 -2.12 -22.81 11.56
CA SER A 91 -2.27 -24.27 11.66
C SER A 91 -0.97 -24.93 12.16
N ASP A 92 -1.06 -26.20 12.53
CA ASP A 92 0.12 -27.01 12.91
C ASP A 92 1.17 -27.11 11.79
N ALA A 93 0.74 -26.95 10.53
CA ALA A 93 1.61 -26.90 9.35
C ALA A 93 2.24 -25.52 9.12
N GLY A 94 1.99 -24.53 9.99
CA GLY A 94 2.58 -23.20 9.91
C GLY A 94 1.84 -22.18 9.05
N ARG A 95 0.74 -22.58 8.39
CA ARG A 95 -0.05 -21.72 7.49
C ARG A 95 -0.93 -20.74 8.27
N LEU A 96 -0.84 -19.45 7.96
CA LEU A 96 -1.67 -18.39 8.52
C LEU A 96 -2.98 -18.28 7.74
N THR A 97 -4.11 -18.15 8.44
CA THR A 97 -5.42 -17.85 7.86
C THR A 97 -6.20 -16.85 8.72
N LEU A 98 -7.10 -16.09 8.09
CA LEU A 98 -7.98 -15.19 8.84
C LEU A 98 -9.07 -15.98 9.56
N THR A 99 -9.33 -15.58 10.80
CA THR A 99 -10.52 -16.02 11.54
C THR A 99 -11.78 -15.29 11.03
N GLY A 100 -12.96 -15.65 11.56
CA GLY A 100 -14.17 -14.86 11.30
C GLY A 100 -14.04 -13.40 11.75
N ALA A 101 -13.43 -13.18 12.93
CA ALA A 101 -13.14 -11.83 13.43
C ALA A 101 -12.11 -11.10 12.55
N GLY A 102 -11.09 -11.81 12.07
CA GLY A 102 -10.10 -11.27 11.14
C GLY A 102 -10.71 -10.84 9.81
N ARG A 103 -11.59 -11.65 9.21
CA ARG A 103 -12.31 -11.26 7.98
C ARG A 103 -13.21 -10.05 8.19
N ALA A 104 -13.90 -9.97 9.32
CA ALA A 104 -14.70 -8.79 9.67
C ALA A 104 -13.82 -7.53 9.84
N ALA A 105 -12.66 -7.65 10.49
CA ALA A 105 -11.70 -6.56 10.59
C ALA A 105 -11.14 -6.15 9.22
N HIS A 106 -10.73 -7.11 8.40
CA HIS A 106 -10.25 -6.89 7.04
C HIS A 106 -11.29 -6.14 6.19
N ALA A 107 -12.58 -6.51 6.26
CA ALA A 107 -13.64 -5.82 5.56
C ALA A 107 -13.76 -4.34 5.99
N ARG A 108 -13.83 -4.07 7.30
CA ARG A 108 -13.90 -2.69 7.83
C ARG A 108 -12.70 -1.83 7.45
N ILE A 109 -11.49 -2.38 7.55
CA ILE A 109 -10.27 -1.66 7.15
C ILE A 109 -10.26 -1.45 5.64
N GLY A 110 -10.74 -2.42 4.87
CA GLY A 110 -10.89 -2.34 3.42
C GLY A 110 -11.83 -1.24 2.96
N GLU A 111 -12.93 -0.98 3.69
CA GLU A 111 -13.81 0.16 3.44
C GLU A 111 -13.07 1.49 3.61
N VAL A 112 -12.28 1.63 4.68
CA VAL A 112 -11.45 2.83 4.89
C VAL A 112 -10.36 2.97 3.83
N ALA A 113 -9.69 1.87 3.46
CA ALA A 113 -8.69 1.88 2.39
C ALA A 113 -9.32 2.28 1.03
N GLY A 114 -10.53 1.79 0.75
CA GLY A 114 -11.31 2.17 -0.44
C GLY A 114 -11.72 3.64 -0.42
N SER A 115 -12.19 4.15 0.72
CA SER A 115 -12.52 5.56 0.91
C SER A 115 -11.30 6.46 0.70
N VAL A 116 -10.15 6.13 1.31
CA VAL A 116 -8.88 6.84 1.10
C VAL A 116 -8.51 6.88 -0.37
N ARG A 117 -8.62 5.75 -1.08
CA ARG A 117 -8.35 5.72 -2.52
C ARG A 117 -9.27 6.67 -3.29
N GLY A 118 -10.57 6.69 -2.96
CA GLY A 118 -11.53 7.60 -3.56
C GLY A 118 -11.21 9.08 -3.29
N GLU A 119 -10.82 9.41 -2.05
CA GLU A 119 -10.39 10.77 -1.68
C GLU A 119 -9.16 11.22 -2.46
N LEU A 120 -8.15 10.35 -2.59
CA LEU A 120 -6.91 10.64 -3.33
C LEU A 120 -7.12 10.77 -4.84
N HIS A 121 -8.15 10.13 -5.39
CA HIS A 121 -8.50 10.21 -6.81
C HIS A 121 -9.50 11.33 -7.14
N LYS A 122 -10.00 12.08 -6.14
CA LYS A 122 -10.99 13.13 -6.37
C LYS A 122 -10.43 14.20 -7.32
N GLY A 123 -11.11 14.39 -8.46
CA GLY A 123 -10.73 15.36 -9.48
C GLY A 123 -9.59 14.92 -10.40
N VAL A 124 -9.13 13.67 -10.28
CA VAL A 124 -8.15 13.04 -11.18
C VAL A 124 -8.90 12.07 -12.08
N SER A 125 -8.82 12.27 -13.40
CA SER A 125 -9.41 11.33 -14.35
C SER A 125 -8.62 10.02 -14.40
N ASP A 126 -9.26 8.92 -14.81
CA ASP A 126 -8.56 7.65 -15.02
C ASP A 126 -7.47 7.75 -16.09
N GLU A 127 -7.68 8.61 -17.09
CA GLU A 127 -6.71 8.89 -18.16
C GLU A 127 -5.46 9.59 -17.61
N ASP A 128 -5.64 10.66 -16.84
CA ASP A 128 -4.53 11.40 -16.22
C ASP A 128 -3.76 10.51 -15.24
N TYR A 129 -4.48 9.76 -14.40
CA TYR A 129 -3.86 8.84 -13.45
C TYR A 129 -3.03 7.76 -14.18
N LEU A 130 -3.59 7.16 -15.23
CA LEU A 130 -2.90 6.16 -16.04
C LEU A 130 -1.67 6.75 -16.73
N LEU A 131 -1.76 7.98 -17.25
CA LEU A 131 -0.63 8.69 -17.87
C LEU A 131 0.50 8.92 -16.86
N VAL A 132 0.18 9.38 -15.65
CA VAL A 132 1.16 9.57 -14.57
C VAL A 132 1.84 8.25 -14.22
N VAL A 133 1.07 7.18 -14.00
CA VAL A 133 1.64 5.85 -13.67
C VAL A 133 2.55 5.34 -14.79
N LYS A 134 2.12 5.42 -16.05
CA LYS A 134 2.96 5.03 -17.21
C LYS A 134 4.24 5.85 -17.29
N THR A 135 4.16 7.15 -17.03
CA THR A 135 5.31 8.06 -17.04
C THR A 135 6.30 7.72 -15.92
N LEU A 136 5.81 7.50 -14.70
CA LEU A 136 6.66 7.08 -13.57
C LEU A 136 7.34 5.73 -13.85
N ARG A 137 6.62 4.74 -14.38
CA ARG A 137 7.20 3.44 -14.76
C ARG A 137 8.34 3.60 -15.78
N ARG A 138 8.17 4.48 -16.77
CA ARG A 138 9.22 4.79 -17.76
C ARG A 138 10.43 5.45 -17.11
N ILE A 139 10.21 6.40 -16.20
CA ILE A 139 11.29 7.09 -15.48
C ILE A 139 12.07 6.13 -14.58
N ILE A 140 11.39 5.22 -13.87
CA ILE A 140 12.03 4.16 -13.08
C ILE A 140 12.93 3.31 -13.97
N ALA A 141 12.44 2.87 -15.14
CA ALA A 141 13.24 2.10 -16.10
C ALA A 141 14.44 2.90 -16.63
N ASN A 142 14.27 4.19 -16.96
CA ASN A 142 15.36 5.06 -17.39
C ASN A 142 16.43 5.25 -16.31
N ALA A 143 16.05 5.17 -15.03
CA ALA A 143 16.96 5.22 -13.89
C ALA A 143 17.62 3.87 -13.57
N GLY A 144 17.38 2.83 -14.39
CA GLY A 144 17.91 1.48 -14.17
C GLY A 144 17.15 0.66 -13.11
N GLY A 145 16.01 1.15 -12.63
CA GLY A 145 15.15 0.42 -11.70
C GLY A 145 14.11 -0.45 -12.41
N GLU A 146 13.56 -1.41 -11.68
CA GLU A 146 12.43 -2.22 -12.14
C GLU A 146 11.12 -1.67 -11.56
N ALA A 147 10.16 -1.37 -12.43
CA ALA A 147 8.85 -0.89 -12.00
C ALA A 147 7.92 -2.07 -11.65
N VAL A 148 8.19 -2.71 -10.52
CA VAL A 148 7.41 -3.84 -10.00
C VAL A 148 6.21 -3.32 -9.21
N TYR A 149 5.01 -3.79 -9.59
CA TYR A 149 3.83 -3.70 -8.75
C TYR A 149 3.43 -5.14 -8.40
N PRO A 150 3.48 -5.54 -7.12
CA PRO A 150 3.11 -6.90 -6.74
C PRO A 150 1.63 -7.11 -7.09
N GLU A 151 1.35 -8.08 -7.97
CA GLU A 151 -0.01 -8.51 -8.25
C GLU A 151 -0.66 -9.03 -6.95
N ARG A 152 -1.94 -8.68 -6.76
CA ARG A 152 -2.73 -9.01 -5.56
C ARG A 152 -2.79 -10.52 -5.35
#